data_AF-A0A7V9DJ07-F1
#
_entry.id   AF-A0A7V9DJ07-F1
#
_cell.length_a   1.000
_cell.length_b   1.000
_cell.length_c   1.000
_cell.angle_alpha   90.00
_cell.angle_beta   90.00
_cell.angle_gamma   90.00
#
_symmetry.space_group_name_H-M   'P 1'
#
loop_
_entity.id
_entity.type
_entity.pdbx_description
1 polymer ?
#
loop_
_entity_poly.entity_id
_entity_poly.type
_entity_poly.pdbx_seq_one_letter_code
_entity_poly.pdbx_strand_id
1 'polypeptide(L)'
;PCRTCRGTGRERATKRYTVKIPAGAKDGTRIRLKGRGEAGRNGGPAGDLWVVTHVTPSPLYERRGSDLVIDVPVTYPEAALGATVEVPTPDGKISLKVPAGSQDGKLLRVKGRGAPKLKGGGRGDLLARLRVTVPKKLTKREREALEELRKVSGEDPREEAFSR
;
A
#
# COMPACT_ATOMS: atom_id res chain seq x y z
N PRO A 1 -15.45 55.04 10.62
CA PRO A 1 -15.23 53.62 10.26
C PRO A 1 -13.74 53.24 10.34
N CYS A 2 -13.40 52.03 10.81
CA CYS A 2 -12.01 51.55 10.89
C CYS A 2 -11.38 51.43 9.48
N ARG A 3 -10.16 51.96 9.30
CA ARG A 3 -9.47 52.02 7.99
C ARG A 3 -9.03 50.65 7.48
N THR A 4 -8.70 49.73 8.38
CA THR A 4 -8.17 48.40 8.03
C THR A 4 -9.29 47.44 7.60
N CYS A 5 -10.38 47.38 8.35
CA CYS A 5 -11.51 46.47 8.05
C CYS A 5 -12.64 47.14 7.25
N ARG A 6 -12.55 48.44 6.96
CA ARG A 6 -13.56 49.25 6.24
C ARG A 6 -14.99 49.07 6.77
N GLY A 7 -15.14 48.91 8.09
CA GLY A 7 -16.43 48.72 8.75
C GLY A 7 -16.97 47.29 8.78
N THR A 8 -16.26 46.31 8.19
CA THR A 8 -16.68 44.89 8.19
C THR A 8 -16.41 44.16 9.50
N GLY A 9 -15.58 44.73 10.38
CA GLY A 9 -15.14 44.10 11.63
C GLY A 9 -14.24 42.87 11.44
N ARG A 10 -13.69 42.66 10.23
CA ARG A 10 -12.86 41.51 9.88
C ARG A 10 -11.65 41.92 9.04
N GLU A 11 -10.56 41.22 9.24
CA GLU A 11 -9.32 41.39 8.47
C GLU A 11 -8.79 40.03 8.03
N ARG A 12 -8.21 39.97 6.83
CA ARG A 12 -7.52 38.78 6.35
C ARG A 12 -6.16 38.70 7.06
N ALA A 13 -5.93 37.61 7.78
CA ALA A 13 -4.67 37.34 8.44
C ALA A 13 -4.18 35.93 8.12
N THR A 14 -2.89 35.79 7.85
CA THR A 14 -2.25 34.48 7.69
C THR A 14 -1.91 33.91 9.07
N LYS A 15 -2.51 32.77 9.42
CA LYS A 15 -2.24 32.05 10.67
C LYS A 15 -1.58 30.71 10.36
N ARG A 16 -0.59 30.33 11.17
CA ARG A 16 0.07 29.02 11.08
C ARG A 16 -0.46 28.11 12.18
N TYR A 17 -0.78 26.87 11.82
CA TYR A 17 -1.26 25.85 12.74
C TYR A 17 -0.43 24.58 12.58
N THR A 18 0.00 24.00 13.69
CA THR A 18 0.61 22.67 13.70
C THR A 18 -0.50 21.63 13.87
N VAL A 19 -0.59 20.71 12.92
CA VAL A 19 -1.60 19.64 12.94
C VAL A 19 -0.88 18.30 13.06
N LYS A 20 -1.22 17.54 14.11
CA LYS A 20 -0.73 16.17 14.28
C LYS A 20 -1.60 15.23 13.45
N ILE A 21 -1.04 14.66 12.39
CA ILE A 21 -1.72 13.64 11.58
C ILE A 21 -1.59 12.30 12.32
N PRO A 22 -2.69 11.64 12.71
CA PRO A 22 -2.61 10.38 13.42
C PRO A 22 -2.06 9.28 12.53
N ALA A 23 -1.25 8.38 13.11
CA ALA A 23 -0.78 7.20 12.42
C ALA A 23 -1.96 6.37 11.90
N GLY A 24 -1.81 5.83 10.69
CA GLY A 24 -2.89 5.07 10.06
C GLY A 24 -3.97 5.92 9.39
N ALA A 25 -3.85 7.26 9.37
CA ALA A 25 -4.66 8.11 8.53
C ALA A 25 -4.69 7.58 7.09
N LYS A 26 -5.89 7.55 6.52
CA LYS A 26 -6.16 7.12 5.14
C LYS A 26 -6.42 8.34 4.28
N ASP A 27 -6.40 8.15 2.97
CA ASP A 27 -6.91 9.17 2.05
C ASP A 27 -8.32 9.62 2.47
N GLY A 28 -8.55 10.93 2.43
CA GLY A 28 -9.81 11.55 2.87
C GLY A 28 -10.00 11.67 4.39
N THR A 29 -9.02 11.31 5.22
CA THR A 29 -9.13 11.50 6.69
C THR A 29 -9.32 12.98 7.02
N ARG A 30 -10.36 13.28 7.81
CA ARG A 30 -10.74 14.65 8.20
C ARG A 30 -10.30 14.93 9.63
N ILE A 31 -9.42 15.91 9.81
CA ILE A 31 -8.94 16.37 11.12
C ILE A 31 -9.54 17.74 11.41
N ARG A 32 -10.20 17.88 12.55
CA ARG A 32 -10.88 19.12 12.96
C ARG A 32 -10.01 19.94 13.89
N LEU A 33 -9.74 21.19 13.52
CA LEU A 33 -9.16 22.20 14.40
C LEU A 33 -10.27 23.16 14.87
N LYS A 34 -10.77 22.89 16.07
CA LYS A 34 -11.89 23.63 16.65
C LYS A 34 -11.57 25.12 16.82
N GLY A 35 -12.44 26.01 16.35
CA GLY A 35 -12.31 27.46 16.51
C GLY A 35 -11.12 28.08 15.74
N ARG A 36 -10.55 27.35 14.77
CA ARG A 36 -9.45 27.83 13.92
C ARG A 36 -9.89 28.23 12.51
N GLY A 37 -11.18 28.24 12.24
CA GLY A 37 -11.78 28.69 11.00
C GLY A 37 -12.00 30.21 10.98
N GLU A 38 -12.86 30.63 10.06
CA GLU A 38 -13.22 32.03 9.85
C GLU A 38 -13.84 32.68 11.10
N ALA A 39 -13.63 33.99 11.25
CA ALA A 39 -14.22 34.75 12.35
C ALA A 39 -15.77 34.67 12.31
N GLY A 40 -16.39 34.55 13.49
CA GLY A 40 -17.85 34.55 13.63
C GLY A 40 -18.47 35.92 13.32
N ARG A 41 -19.77 35.95 13.02
CA ARG A 41 -20.54 37.21 12.82
C ARG A 41 -21.17 37.64 14.14
N ASN A 42 -21.32 38.94 14.37
CA ASN A 42 -22.07 39.53 15.49
C ASN A 42 -21.73 38.95 16.87
N GLY A 43 -20.44 38.78 17.18
CA GLY A 43 -19.98 38.20 18.45
C GLY A 43 -20.03 36.67 18.53
N GLY A 44 -20.45 35.99 17.46
CA GLY A 44 -20.43 34.54 17.37
C GLY A 44 -19.01 33.94 17.39
N PRO A 45 -18.86 32.67 17.80
CA PRO A 45 -17.57 31.99 17.83
C PRO A 45 -16.98 31.82 16.43
N ALA A 46 -15.66 31.66 16.37
CA ALA A 46 -14.99 31.29 15.12
C ALA A 46 -15.43 29.89 14.64
N GLY A 47 -15.43 29.70 13.33
CA GLY A 47 -15.66 28.40 12.71
C GLY A 47 -14.53 27.40 12.98
N ASP A 48 -14.67 26.20 12.42
CA ASP A 48 -13.66 25.15 12.50
C ASP A 48 -12.83 25.09 11.20
N LEU A 49 -11.54 24.79 11.32
CA LEU A 49 -10.70 24.46 10.18
C LEU A 49 -10.65 22.94 10.02
N TRP A 50 -10.98 22.45 8.83
CA TRP A 50 -10.87 21.04 8.46
C TRP A 50 -9.63 20.81 7.63
N VAL A 51 -8.79 19.88 8.07
CA VAL A 51 -7.67 19.36 7.27
C VAL A 51 -8.09 18.01 6.71
N VAL A 52 -8.05 17.88 5.38
CA VAL A 52 -8.32 16.63 4.68
C VAL A 52 -7.00 16.08 4.17
N THR A 53 -6.67 14.85 4.52
CA THR A 53 -5.42 14.22 4.07
C THR A 53 -5.59 13.63 2.68
N HIS A 54 -4.64 13.89 1.80
CA HIS A 54 -4.53 13.21 0.51
C HIS A 54 -3.28 12.33 0.50
N VAL A 55 -3.44 11.04 0.22
CA VAL A 55 -2.34 10.06 0.23
C VAL A 55 -1.98 9.71 -1.19
N THR A 56 -0.75 10.03 -1.59
CA THR A 56 -0.23 9.66 -2.92
C THR A 56 -0.15 8.14 -3.06
N PRO A 57 -0.62 7.57 -4.19
CA PRO A 57 -0.46 6.14 -4.47
C PRO A 57 1.00 5.70 -4.38
N SER A 58 1.24 4.55 -3.76
CA SER A 58 2.58 3.97 -3.72
C SER A 58 2.82 3.14 -4.99
N PRO A 59 4.04 3.18 -5.58
CA PRO A 59 4.40 2.31 -6.70
C PRO A 59 4.56 0.84 -6.28
N LEU A 60 4.76 0.57 -4.98
CA LEU A 60 5.05 -0.78 -4.48
C LEU A 60 3.88 -1.40 -3.71
N TYR A 61 3.07 -0.57 -3.03
CA TYR A 61 2.05 -1.06 -2.11
C TYR A 61 0.65 -0.63 -2.53
N GLU A 62 -0.25 -1.60 -2.57
CA GLU A 62 -1.68 -1.35 -2.57
C GLU A 62 -2.19 -1.43 -1.12
N ARG A 63 -2.77 -0.34 -0.60
CA ARG A 63 -3.30 -0.34 0.77
C ARG A 63 -4.75 -0.82 0.79
N ARG A 64 -5.00 -1.97 1.42
CA ARG A 64 -6.34 -2.52 1.65
C ARG A 64 -6.71 -2.37 3.12
N GLY A 65 -7.35 -1.25 3.45
CA GLY A 65 -7.67 -0.91 4.84
C GLY A 65 -6.41 -0.64 5.67
N SER A 66 -6.04 -1.56 6.55
CA SER A 66 -4.78 -1.52 7.31
C SER A 66 -3.73 -2.48 6.79
N ASP A 67 -4.11 -3.39 5.89
CA ASP A 67 -3.18 -4.31 5.25
C ASP A 67 -2.55 -3.65 4.04
N LEU A 68 -1.34 -4.12 3.71
CA LEU A 68 -0.60 -3.71 2.53
C LEU A 68 -0.47 -4.92 1.62
N VAL A 69 -0.70 -4.76 0.33
CA VAL A 69 -0.43 -5.78 -0.67
C VAL A 69 0.77 -5.36 -1.47
N ILE A 70 1.72 -6.27 -1.65
CA ILE A 70 2.90 -6.09 -2.49
C ILE A 70 2.98 -7.27 -3.46
N ASP A 71 3.29 -6.97 -4.72
CA ASP A 71 3.57 -8.00 -5.71
C ASP A 71 5.06 -8.38 -5.61
N VAL A 72 5.32 -9.65 -5.33
CA VAL A 72 6.66 -10.21 -5.18
C VAL A 72 6.97 -11.04 -6.41
N PRO A 73 7.79 -10.50 -7.34
CA PRO A 73 8.21 -11.25 -8.51
C PRO A 73 9.10 -12.42 -8.08
N VAL A 74 8.79 -13.61 -8.60
CA VAL A 74 9.56 -14.84 -8.37
C VAL A 74 9.78 -15.55 -9.70
N THR A 75 10.90 -16.23 -9.84
CA THR A 75 11.18 -17.10 -10.98
C THR A 75 10.41 -18.41 -10.86
N TYR A 76 10.20 -19.09 -12.00
CA TYR A 76 9.56 -20.41 -11.99
C TYR A 76 10.31 -21.43 -11.10
N PRO A 77 11.65 -21.54 -11.14
CA PRO A 77 12.38 -22.42 -10.22
C PRO A 77 12.16 -22.08 -8.74
N GLU A 78 12.14 -20.79 -8.37
CA GLU A 78 11.87 -20.37 -6.98
C GLU A 78 10.47 -20.75 -6.51
N ALA A 79 9.47 -20.62 -7.39
CA ALA A 79 8.10 -21.01 -7.09
C ALA A 79 7.94 -22.55 -6.99
N ALA A 80 8.59 -23.29 -7.88
CA ALA A 80 8.52 -24.75 -7.95
C ALA A 80 9.30 -25.42 -6.81
N LEU A 81 10.56 -25.04 -6.61
CA LEU A 81 11.48 -25.67 -5.65
C LEU A 81 11.40 -25.04 -4.24
N GLY A 82 10.78 -23.87 -4.14
CA GLY A 82 10.81 -23.06 -2.94
C GLY A 82 12.07 -22.19 -2.87
N ALA A 83 11.94 -21.06 -2.19
CA ALA A 83 13.00 -20.07 -2.11
C ALA A 83 12.88 -19.22 -0.85
N THR A 84 13.91 -18.45 -0.58
CA THR A 84 13.87 -17.38 0.42
C THR A 84 14.24 -16.08 -0.26
N VAL A 85 13.30 -15.15 -0.34
CA VAL A 85 13.44 -13.88 -1.06
C VAL A 85 13.35 -12.69 -0.12
N GLU A 86 14.06 -11.61 -0.42
CA GLU A 86 13.93 -10.36 0.33
C GLU A 86 12.73 -9.54 -0.19
N VAL A 87 11.86 -9.11 0.73
CA VAL A 87 10.71 -8.28 0.41
C VAL A 87 10.79 -6.95 1.17
N PRO A 88 10.64 -5.80 0.50
CA PRO A 88 10.59 -4.52 1.19
C PRO A 88 9.29 -4.41 1.98
N THR A 89 9.39 -3.83 3.17
CA THR A 89 8.26 -3.40 3.99
C THR A 89 8.43 -1.92 4.34
N PRO A 90 7.39 -1.22 4.81
CA PRO A 90 7.51 0.17 5.25
C PRO A 90 8.55 0.39 6.37
N ASP A 91 8.85 -0.65 7.16
CA ASP A 91 9.80 -0.57 8.29
C ASP A 91 11.18 -1.18 7.96
N GLY A 92 11.43 -1.58 6.71
CA GLY A 92 12.67 -2.23 6.28
C GLY A 92 12.45 -3.53 5.51
N LYS A 93 13.53 -4.18 5.09
CA LYS A 93 13.45 -5.47 4.36
C LYS A 93 13.21 -6.63 5.32
N ILE A 94 12.50 -7.64 4.85
CA ILE A 94 12.32 -8.91 5.55
C ILE A 94 12.65 -10.07 4.62
N SER A 95 13.03 -11.19 5.22
CA SER A 95 13.16 -12.46 4.53
C SER A 95 11.79 -13.16 4.46
N LEU A 96 11.33 -13.48 3.26
CA LEU A 96 10.08 -14.18 2.99
C LEU A 96 10.38 -15.58 2.45
N LYS A 97 9.92 -16.61 3.16
CA LYS A 97 10.01 -18.00 2.69
C LYS A 97 8.88 -18.29 1.70
N VAL A 98 9.24 -18.62 0.47
CA VAL A 98 8.35 -19.11 -0.58
C VAL A 98 8.33 -20.64 -0.49
N PRO A 99 7.17 -21.26 -0.15
CA PRO A 99 7.06 -22.71 -0.13
C PRO A 99 7.22 -23.30 -1.53
N ALA A 100 7.78 -24.51 -1.62
CA ALA A 100 7.79 -25.28 -2.87
C ALA A 100 6.35 -25.51 -3.39
N GLY A 101 6.20 -25.58 -4.71
CA GLY A 101 4.90 -25.69 -5.37
C GLY A 101 3.99 -24.47 -5.18
N SER A 102 4.55 -23.28 -4.97
CA SER A 102 3.76 -22.06 -4.85
C SER A 102 3.21 -21.61 -6.21
N GLN A 103 1.91 -21.32 -6.24
CA GLN A 103 1.20 -20.90 -7.45
C GLN A 103 1.27 -19.38 -7.67
N ASP A 104 1.11 -18.95 -8.93
CA ASP A 104 0.95 -17.52 -9.25
C ASP A 104 -0.27 -16.93 -8.52
N GLY A 105 -0.14 -15.70 -8.04
CA GLY A 105 -1.20 -15.00 -7.32
C GLY A 105 -1.38 -15.44 -5.86
N LYS A 106 -0.67 -16.47 -5.39
CA LYS A 106 -0.73 -16.91 -3.99
C LYS A 106 -0.34 -15.77 -3.05
N LEU A 107 -1.17 -15.53 -2.03
CA LEU A 107 -0.93 -14.51 -1.01
C LEU A 107 -0.24 -15.13 0.21
N LEU A 108 1.01 -14.74 0.44
CA LEU A 108 1.76 -15.06 1.65
C LEU A 108 1.59 -13.93 2.66
N ARG A 109 1.05 -14.25 3.83
CA ARG A 109 0.78 -13.26 4.87
C ARG A 109 1.94 -13.12 5.83
N VAL A 110 2.45 -11.90 5.96
CA VAL A 110 3.43 -11.51 6.98
C VAL A 110 2.75 -10.67 8.04
N LYS A 111 2.60 -11.26 9.23
CA LYS A 111 1.90 -10.63 10.36
C LYS A 111 2.57 -9.34 10.83
N GLY A 112 1.76 -8.31 11.09
CA GLY A 112 2.18 -7.07 11.75
C GLY A 112 3.04 -6.12 10.91
N ARG A 113 3.22 -6.40 9.61
CA ARG A 113 4.01 -5.58 8.68
C ARG A 113 3.16 -4.65 7.79
N GLY A 114 1.88 -4.52 8.08
CA GLY A 114 0.97 -3.57 7.43
C GLY A 114 1.00 -2.17 8.05
N ALA A 115 0.01 -1.35 7.67
CA ALA A 115 -0.14 0.00 8.17
C ALA A 115 -0.74 0.03 9.59
N PRO A 116 -0.44 1.07 10.39
CA PRO A 116 -1.09 1.28 11.68
C PRO A 116 -2.61 1.40 11.56
N LYS A 117 -3.34 0.90 12.56
CA LYS A 117 -4.79 1.08 12.66
C LYS A 117 -5.10 2.45 13.27
N LEU A 118 -6.04 3.18 12.68
CA LEU A 118 -6.42 4.54 13.13
C LEU A 118 -7.20 4.53 14.45
N LYS A 119 -8.02 3.49 14.68
CA LYS A 119 -8.81 3.28 15.89
C LYS A 119 -8.38 1.94 16.50
N GLY A 120 -7.72 1.97 17.66
CA GLY A 120 -7.21 0.80 18.37
C GLY A 120 -5.69 0.61 18.24
N GLY A 121 -5.13 -0.25 19.10
CA GLY A 121 -3.73 -0.64 19.04
C GLY A 121 -3.44 -1.62 17.89
N GLY A 122 -2.21 -1.59 17.39
CA GLY A 122 -1.69 -2.58 16.45
C GLY A 122 -1.63 -2.15 14.99
N ARG A 123 -1.22 -3.10 14.15
CA ARG A 123 -0.96 -2.92 12.71
C ARG A 123 -1.78 -3.93 11.91
N GLY A 124 -1.98 -3.65 10.63
CA GLY A 124 -2.38 -4.68 9.67
C GLY A 124 -1.22 -5.59 9.32
N ASP A 125 -1.45 -6.44 8.33
CA ASP A 125 -0.49 -7.40 7.80
C ASP A 125 0.04 -6.96 6.42
N LEU A 126 1.18 -7.51 6.02
CA LEU A 126 1.66 -7.42 4.64
C LEU A 126 1.24 -8.70 3.91
N LEU A 127 0.56 -8.55 2.80
CA LEU A 127 0.12 -9.62 1.91
C LEU A 127 1.05 -9.61 0.70
N ALA A 128 2.02 -10.52 0.68
CA ALA A 128 2.93 -10.71 -0.43
C ALA A 128 2.27 -11.60 -1.49
N ARG A 129 1.85 -11.01 -2.61
CA ARG A 129 1.28 -11.73 -3.76
C ARG A 129 2.41 -12.21 -4.64
N LEU A 130 2.58 -13.51 -4.77
CA LEU A 130 3.59 -14.07 -5.66
C LEU A 130 3.20 -13.81 -7.12
N ARG A 131 4.17 -13.37 -7.91
CA ARG A 131 4.00 -13.16 -9.36
C ARG A 131 5.12 -13.88 -10.09
N VAL A 132 4.78 -14.96 -10.80
CA VAL A 132 5.77 -15.72 -11.56
C VAL A 132 6.16 -14.91 -12.79
N THR A 133 7.45 -14.55 -12.88
CA THR A 133 7.98 -13.77 -14.00
C THR A 133 8.57 -14.69 -15.06
N VAL A 134 8.18 -14.47 -16.31
CA VAL A 134 8.74 -15.17 -17.47
C VAL A 134 9.84 -14.31 -18.10
N PRO A 135 11.06 -14.82 -18.28
CA PRO A 135 12.16 -14.07 -18.90
C PRO A 135 11.85 -13.78 -20.38
N LYS A 136 12.14 -12.55 -20.82
CA LYS A 136 11.90 -12.12 -22.21
C LYS A 136 12.93 -12.67 -23.20
N LYS A 137 14.12 -13.04 -22.72
CA LYS A 137 15.24 -13.55 -23.52
C LYS A 137 15.83 -14.74 -22.78
N LEU A 138 16.22 -15.77 -23.53
CA LEU A 138 16.84 -16.97 -23.01
C LEU A 138 18.19 -17.15 -23.69
N THR A 139 19.19 -17.51 -22.90
CA THR A 139 20.47 -18.02 -23.39
C THR A 139 20.29 -19.42 -23.99
N LYS A 140 21.27 -19.88 -24.77
CA LYS A 140 21.25 -21.23 -25.36
C LYS A 140 21.07 -22.31 -24.29
N ARG A 141 21.82 -22.21 -23.18
CA ARG A 141 21.77 -23.16 -22.06
C ARG A 141 20.42 -23.15 -21.34
N GLU A 142 19.83 -21.98 -21.09
CA GLU A 142 18.50 -21.89 -20.46
C GLU A 142 17.42 -22.49 -21.36
N ARG A 143 17.50 -22.29 -22.68
CA ARG A 143 16.57 -22.91 -23.63
C ARG A 143 16.68 -24.43 -23.61
N GLU A 144 17.90 -24.97 -23.69
CA GLU A 144 18.14 -26.41 -23.64
C GLU A 144 17.54 -27.01 -22.34
N ALA A 145 17.77 -26.38 -21.19
CA ALA A 145 17.22 -26.84 -19.91
C ALA A 145 15.68 -26.82 -19.88
N LEU A 146 15.05 -25.78 -20.45
CA LEU A 146 13.58 -25.68 -20.53
C LEU A 146 12.98 -26.69 -21.52
N GLU A 147 13.69 -27.01 -22.60
CA GLU A 147 13.26 -28.06 -23.54
C GLU A 147 13.32 -29.45 -22.91
N GLU A 148 14.36 -29.74 -22.13
CA GLU A 148 14.43 -30.99 -21.35
C GLU A 148 13.32 -31.05 -20.30
N LEU A 149 13.08 -29.94 -19.57
CA LEU A 149 11.97 -29.85 -18.63
C LEU A 149 10.62 -30.14 -19.31
N ARG A 150 10.41 -29.58 -20.52
CA ARG A 150 9.19 -29.82 -21.30
C ARG A 150 9.02 -31.29 -21.72
N LYS A 151 10.09 -32.04 -21.97
CA LYS A 151 10.01 -33.47 -22.33
C LYS A 151 9.60 -34.34 -21.14
N VAL A 152 10.06 -33.98 -19.94
CA VAL A 152 9.76 -34.75 -18.71
C VAL A 152 8.47 -34.32 -18.02
N SER A 153 8.02 -33.08 -18.26
CA SER A 153 6.81 -32.54 -17.63
C SER A 153 5.58 -32.95 -18.43
N GLY A 154 4.71 -33.77 -17.82
CA GLY A 154 3.46 -34.27 -18.43
C GLY A 154 2.22 -33.44 -18.13
N GLU A 155 2.34 -32.30 -17.45
CA GLU A 155 1.18 -31.47 -17.05
C GLU A 155 0.68 -30.62 -18.23
N ASP A 156 -0.64 -30.66 -18.51
CA ASP A 156 -1.33 -29.66 -19.34
C ASP A 156 -2.30 -28.83 -18.48
N PRO A 157 -1.89 -27.62 -18.05
CA PRO A 157 -2.74 -26.74 -17.26
C PRO A 157 -4.07 -26.34 -17.94
N ARG A 158 -4.15 -26.44 -19.27
CA ARG A 158 -5.37 -26.08 -20.02
C ARG A 158 -6.41 -27.19 -19.97
N GLU A 159 -5.98 -28.44 -19.86
CA GLU A 159 -6.89 -29.56 -19.69
C GLU A 159 -7.67 -29.37 -18.39
N GLU A 160 -6.98 -29.18 -17.27
CA GLU A 160 -7.63 -28.94 -15.96
C GLU A 160 -8.50 -27.67 -15.93
N ALA A 161 -8.08 -26.60 -16.63
CA ALA A 161 -8.80 -25.33 -16.63
C ALA A 161 -10.07 -25.32 -17.51
N PHE A 162 -10.08 -26.08 -18.61
CA PHE A 162 -11.16 -26.02 -19.62
C PHE A 162 -11.94 -27.33 -19.79
N SER A 163 -11.59 -28.41 -19.08
CA SER A 163 -12.35 -29.66 -19.05
C SER A 163 -13.51 -29.66 -18.05
N ARG A 164 -13.96 -28.47 -17.60
CA ARG A 164 -15.10 -28.27 -16.70
C ARG A 164 -16.31 -27.74 -17.44
#